data_AF-A0A258HB72-F1
#
_entry.id   AF-A0A258HB72-F1
#
_cell.length_a   1.000
_cell.length_b   1.000
_cell.length_c   1.000
_cell.angle_alpha   90.00
_cell.angle_beta   90.00
_cell.angle_gamma   90.00
#
_symmetry.space_group_name_H-M   'P 1'
#
loop_
_entity.id
_entity.type
_entity.pdbx_description
1 polymer ?
#
loop_
_entity_poly.entity_id
_entity_poly.type
_entity_poly.pdbx_seq_one_letter_code
_entity_poly.pdbx_strand_id
1 'polypeptide(L)'
;MPRRLRGLRGHRVRRLDLLLQLLLPDRGQLGGRRPRDPLHDLRRGRPGHGFAAEHRALSILTTISARRRAVLAVLAGTAVAVLAGCTVFGPFTPGDEPVRDDDGRIIEPNEQTDAFALQVGDCVDDATATGEVQTVPTVPCDGPHDGEIYSAHLLGQSAYPGEETVIGKAEVLCLPAFEEFVGEPYLESRFDFSYYYPTEESWANGDREVLCVIYDPEGPVTGSLAGVTD
;
A
#
# COMPACT_ATOMS: atom_id res chain seq x y z
N MET A 1 -12.19 -10.21 -0.38
CA MET A 1 -13.01 -9.36 -1.27
C MET A 1 -12.03 -8.65 -2.16
N PRO A 2 -12.05 -8.85 -3.47
CA PRO A 2 -11.06 -8.21 -4.32
C PRO A 2 -11.41 -6.72 -4.46
N ARG A 3 -10.42 -5.86 -4.20
CA ARG A 3 -10.54 -4.41 -4.18
C ARG A 3 -10.17 -3.86 -5.55
N ARG A 4 -10.74 -2.71 -5.92
CA ARG A 4 -10.90 -2.34 -7.32
C ARG A 4 -10.44 -0.89 -7.60
N LEU A 5 -9.44 -0.72 -8.46
CA LEU A 5 -9.00 0.56 -9.03
C LEU A 5 -9.83 0.93 -10.26
N ARG A 6 -9.79 2.17 -10.76
CA ARG A 6 -10.29 2.49 -12.10
C ARG A 6 -9.20 3.09 -12.99
N GLY A 7 -9.24 2.77 -14.28
CA GLY A 7 -8.37 3.38 -15.29
C GLY A 7 -9.13 4.38 -16.18
N LEU A 8 -8.49 5.51 -16.51
CA LEU A 8 -8.94 6.49 -17.50
C LEU A 8 -7.74 7.03 -18.30
N ARG A 9 -7.97 7.38 -19.57
CA ARG A 9 -6.94 7.96 -20.44
C ARG A 9 -6.74 9.45 -20.13
N GLY A 10 -5.49 9.91 -20.11
CA GLY A 10 -5.16 11.32 -20.19
C GLY A 10 -5.76 11.91 -21.46
N HIS A 11 -6.66 12.88 -21.34
CA HIS A 11 -7.19 13.56 -22.50
C HIS A 11 -6.16 14.59 -22.99
N ARG A 12 -5.62 14.45 -24.22
CA ARG A 12 -4.93 15.57 -24.91
C ARG A 12 -5.86 16.79 -24.87
N VAL A 13 -5.53 17.75 -24.03
CA VAL A 13 -6.48 18.65 -23.39
C VAL A 13 -7.18 19.57 -24.39
N ARG A 14 -8.50 19.39 -24.58
CA ARG A 14 -9.42 20.46 -25.03
C ARG A 14 -10.21 20.98 -23.84
N ARG A 15 -9.57 21.53 -22.78
CA ARG A 15 -10.26 22.29 -21.71
C ARG A 15 -9.35 22.93 -20.64
N LEU A 16 -8.11 23.27 -20.94
CA LEU A 16 -7.22 23.97 -19.99
C LEU A 16 -7.48 25.50 -19.99
N ASP A 17 -8.72 25.92 -19.73
CA ASP A 17 -9.04 27.35 -19.55
C ASP A 17 -9.95 27.63 -18.34
N LEU A 18 -10.43 26.60 -17.64
CA LEU A 18 -11.43 26.80 -16.57
C LEU A 18 -10.93 26.58 -15.13
N LEU A 19 -9.79 25.90 -14.92
CA LEU A 19 -9.40 25.49 -13.57
C LEU A 19 -8.46 26.45 -12.82
N LEU A 20 -7.88 27.46 -13.48
CA LEU A 20 -6.89 28.34 -12.84
C LEU A 20 -7.50 29.40 -11.89
N GLN A 21 -8.83 29.48 -11.77
CA GLN A 21 -9.51 30.47 -10.91
C GLN A 21 -9.85 29.97 -9.49
N LEU A 22 -9.61 28.70 -9.16
CA LEU A 22 -10.01 28.11 -7.87
C LEU A 22 -8.88 27.96 -6.83
N LEU A 23 -7.65 28.40 -7.14
CA LEU A 23 -6.46 28.21 -6.27
C LEU A 23 -6.02 29.45 -5.48
N LEU A 24 -6.89 30.43 -5.23
CA LEU A 24 -6.60 31.52 -4.29
C LEU A 24 -7.25 31.24 -2.93
N PRO A 25 -6.50 30.78 -1.90
CA PRO A 25 -7.02 30.67 -0.55
C PRO A 25 -7.14 32.05 0.12
N ASP A 26 -8.33 32.29 0.69
CA ASP A 26 -8.72 33.47 1.46
C ASP A 26 -7.88 33.60 2.75
N ARG A 27 -7.32 34.79 3.00
CA ARG A 27 -6.52 35.10 4.20
C ARG A 27 -7.45 35.42 5.38
N GLY A 28 -7.97 34.37 6.01
CA GLY A 28 -8.83 34.47 7.19
C GLY A 28 -8.12 34.27 8.53
N GLN A 29 -7.71 35.38 9.14
CA GLN A 29 -7.73 35.71 10.59
C GLN A 29 -7.13 34.73 11.64
N LEU A 30 -5.98 35.15 12.21
CA LEU A 30 -5.31 34.57 13.38
C LEU A 30 -6.10 34.85 14.69
N GLY A 31 -6.61 33.80 15.32
CA GLY A 31 -7.23 33.84 16.66
C GLY A 31 -6.49 32.94 17.65
N GLY A 32 -5.62 33.53 18.47
CA GLY A 32 -4.85 32.81 19.48
C GLY A 32 -5.69 32.34 20.68
N ARG A 33 -5.38 31.15 21.18
CA ARG A 33 -5.75 30.70 22.54
C ARG A 33 -4.55 30.05 23.23
N ARG A 34 -4.32 30.49 24.47
CA ARG A 34 -3.22 30.08 25.36
C ARG A 34 -3.44 28.67 25.92
N PRO A 35 -2.37 27.92 26.25
CA PRO A 35 -2.46 26.64 26.96
C PRO A 35 -2.83 26.84 28.44
N ARG A 36 -3.54 25.86 29.02
CA ARG A 36 -3.79 25.76 30.48
C ARG A 36 -2.87 24.70 31.09
N ASP A 37 -2.31 25.06 32.25
CA ASP A 37 -1.42 24.28 33.11
C ASP A 37 -1.99 22.93 33.55
N PRO A 38 -1.17 21.86 33.58
CA PRO A 38 -1.49 20.60 34.24
C PRO A 38 -0.73 20.49 35.56
N LEU A 39 -1.30 20.99 36.67
CA LEU A 39 -0.75 20.70 38.00
C LEU A 39 -1.79 20.81 39.13
N HIS A 40 -2.59 19.75 39.31
CA HIS A 40 -3.33 19.39 40.52
C HIS A 40 -3.88 17.99 40.22
N ASP A 41 -3.51 16.90 40.88
CA ASP A 41 -3.80 16.70 42.30
C ASP A 41 -2.90 15.60 42.88
N LEU A 42 -2.39 15.90 44.07
CA LEU A 42 -1.51 15.06 44.85
C LEU A 42 -2.35 14.10 45.71
N ARG A 43 -1.93 12.84 45.68
CA ARG A 43 -1.53 12.10 46.90
C ARG A 43 -2.61 11.96 47.98
N ARG A 44 -3.34 10.83 47.97
CA ARG A 44 -3.91 10.24 49.21
C ARG A 44 -3.55 8.77 49.31
N GLY A 45 -2.65 8.47 50.25
CA GLY A 45 -2.37 7.11 50.72
C GLY A 45 -3.39 6.66 51.78
N ARG A 46 -3.55 5.34 51.90
CA ARG A 46 -4.21 4.67 53.03
C ARG A 46 -3.36 3.48 53.51
N PRO A 47 -3.13 3.29 54.82
CA PRO A 47 -2.40 2.16 55.37
C PRO A 47 -3.30 1.11 56.05
N GLY A 48 -2.73 -0.09 56.26
CA GLY A 48 -3.21 -1.15 57.17
C GLY A 48 -4.24 -2.09 56.53
N HIS A 49 -4.26 -3.41 56.72
CA HIS A 49 -3.75 -4.30 57.78
C HIS A 49 -3.58 -5.69 57.13
N GLY A 50 -2.65 -6.55 57.52
CA GLY A 50 -2.66 -7.28 58.78
C GLY A 50 -2.05 -8.67 58.52
N PHE A 51 -1.14 -9.06 59.40
CA PHE A 51 -0.45 -10.34 59.43
C PHE A 51 -1.40 -11.48 59.80
N ALA A 52 -1.22 -12.64 59.16
CA ALA A 52 -1.56 -13.93 59.75
C ALA A 52 -0.53 -14.95 59.24
N ALA A 53 0.41 -15.26 60.12
CA ALA A 53 1.40 -16.30 59.96
C ALA A 53 0.85 -17.63 60.55
N GLU A 54 1.49 -18.71 60.10
CA GLU A 54 1.56 -20.03 60.72
C GLU A 54 0.36 -20.97 60.49
N HIS A 55 0.63 -22.11 59.83
CA HIS A 55 0.71 -23.39 60.53
C HIS A 55 1.15 -24.55 59.60
N ARG A 56 2.14 -25.31 60.08
CA ARG A 56 2.32 -26.76 59.93
C ARG A 56 2.87 -27.30 58.60
N ALA A 57 4.20 -27.19 58.50
CA ALA A 57 5.04 -28.24 57.91
C ALA A 57 4.99 -29.54 58.75
N LEU A 58 5.41 -30.63 58.12
CA LEU A 58 5.51 -32.02 58.62
C LEU A 58 4.19 -32.81 58.69
N SER A 59 3.82 -33.38 57.55
CA SER A 59 3.47 -34.81 57.38
C SER A 59 3.17 -35.03 55.90
N ILE A 60 3.39 -36.25 55.37
CA ILE A 60 3.13 -36.66 53.98
C ILE A 60 4.32 -36.40 52.99
N LEU A 61 5.55 -36.72 53.40
CA LEU A 61 6.69 -36.90 52.48
C LEU A 61 6.82 -38.36 51.95
N THR A 62 5.83 -39.24 52.17
CA THR A 62 5.95 -40.68 51.91
C THR A 62 5.06 -41.25 50.80
N THR A 63 4.25 -40.45 50.10
CA THR A 63 3.43 -40.91 48.95
C THR A 63 3.92 -40.42 47.58
N ILE A 64 4.98 -39.62 47.53
CA ILE A 64 5.47 -38.95 46.30
C ILE A 64 6.38 -39.86 45.44
N SER A 65 6.81 -41.02 45.94
CA SER A 65 7.80 -41.89 45.26
C SER A 65 7.25 -42.81 44.18
N ALA A 66 5.93 -43.09 44.13
CA ALA A 66 5.37 -44.03 43.15
C ALA A 66 4.73 -43.37 41.93
N ARG A 67 4.29 -42.09 42.02
CA ARG A 67 3.68 -41.38 40.88
C ARG A 67 4.67 -40.60 40.01
N ARG A 68 5.89 -40.36 40.50
CA ARG A 68 6.95 -39.64 39.75
C ARG A 68 7.68 -40.48 38.70
N ARG A 69 7.48 -41.80 38.66
CA ARG A 69 8.10 -42.68 37.65
C ARG A 69 7.24 -42.93 36.41
N ALA A 70 5.98 -42.49 36.39
CA ALA A 70 5.11 -42.63 35.22
C ALA A 70 4.93 -41.33 34.40
N VAL A 71 5.35 -40.17 34.94
CA VAL A 71 5.22 -38.88 34.22
C VAL A 71 6.45 -38.59 33.34
N LEU A 72 7.56 -39.30 33.52
CA LEU A 72 8.79 -39.14 32.72
C LEU A 72 8.81 -39.94 31.39
N ALA A 73 7.74 -40.67 31.06
CA ALA A 73 7.63 -41.42 29.80
C ALA A 73 6.65 -40.79 28.78
N VAL A 74 6.13 -39.59 29.04
CA VAL A 74 5.24 -38.86 28.10
C VAL A 74 5.87 -37.54 27.60
N LEU A 75 6.97 -37.08 28.21
CA LEU A 75 7.68 -35.85 27.80
C LEU A 75 8.90 -36.09 26.89
N ALA A 76 8.90 -37.20 26.15
CA ALA A 76 9.91 -37.50 25.13
C ALA A 76 9.30 -37.73 23.73
N GLY A 77 8.03 -37.33 23.53
CA GLY A 77 7.27 -37.54 22.30
C GLY A 77 6.76 -36.27 21.60
N THR A 78 7.12 -35.07 22.06
CA THR A 78 6.71 -33.79 21.43
C THR A 78 7.92 -32.91 21.17
N ALA A 79 8.90 -33.43 20.44
CA ALA A 79 10.08 -32.71 20.00
C ALA A 79 10.34 -32.89 18.49
N VAL A 80 9.28 -32.96 17.68
CA VAL A 80 9.36 -32.86 16.22
C VAL A 80 8.20 -31.97 15.76
N ALA A 81 8.53 -30.99 14.91
CA ALA A 81 7.67 -29.98 14.27
C ALA A 81 7.59 -28.58 14.93
N VAL A 82 8.74 -27.97 15.27
CA VAL A 82 8.86 -26.49 15.40
C VAL A 82 9.84 -25.92 14.36
N LEU A 83 9.95 -26.57 13.20
CA LEU A 83 10.70 -26.04 12.04
C LEU A 83 9.86 -26.13 10.76
N ALA A 84 8.61 -25.70 10.85
CA ALA A 84 7.90 -25.16 9.69
C ALA A 84 7.64 -23.69 10.00
N GLY A 85 8.71 -22.90 9.84
CA GLY A 85 8.61 -21.43 9.83
C GLY A 85 7.75 -20.98 8.65
N CYS A 86 7.11 -19.83 8.85
CA CYS A 86 6.18 -19.13 7.96
C CYS A 86 4.74 -19.65 8.03
N THR A 87 3.99 -19.12 8.99
CA THR A 87 2.53 -18.98 8.90
C THR A 87 2.20 -18.06 7.71
N VAL A 88 2.19 -18.62 6.51
CA VAL A 88 1.53 -18.06 5.32
C VAL A 88 0.02 -18.28 5.49
N PHE A 89 -0.56 -17.63 6.49
CA PHE A 89 -2.01 -17.60 6.71
C PHE A 89 -2.45 -16.14 6.82
N GLY A 90 -2.14 -15.36 5.78
CA GLY A 90 -3.04 -14.34 5.28
C GLY A 90 -3.80 -14.91 4.07
N PRO A 91 -4.91 -14.30 3.64
CA PRO A 91 -5.64 -14.73 2.43
C PRO A 91 -4.89 -14.30 1.16
N PHE A 92 -3.60 -14.63 1.06
CA PHE A 92 -2.75 -14.30 -0.07
C PHE A 92 -2.54 -15.56 -0.89
N THR A 93 -3.17 -15.57 -2.06
CA THR A 93 -2.99 -16.57 -3.10
C THR A 93 -1.61 -16.35 -3.73
N PRO A 94 -0.70 -17.36 -3.73
CA PRO A 94 0.56 -17.28 -4.46
C PRO A 94 0.22 -17.19 -5.96
N GLY A 95 0.31 -15.98 -6.52
CA GLY A 95 -0.11 -15.68 -7.89
C GLY A 95 -0.45 -14.21 -8.10
N ASP A 96 -0.77 -13.47 -7.04
CA ASP A 96 -1.20 -12.07 -7.17
C ASP A 96 -0.04 -11.07 -6.96
N GLU A 97 1.12 -11.51 -6.45
CA GLU A 97 2.32 -10.68 -6.33
C GLU A 97 3.31 -11.00 -7.46
N PRO A 98 3.92 -9.98 -8.09
CA PRO A 98 4.91 -10.19 -9.14
C PRO A 98 6.24 -10.69 -8.54
N VAL A 99 6.93 -11.58 -9.27
CA VAL A 99 8.25 -12.07 -8.89
C VAL A 99 9.30 -11.02 -9.27
N ARG A 100 10.06 -10.56 -8.27
CA ARG A 100 11.04 -9.48 -8.41
C ARG A 100 12.47 -9.93 -8.09
N ASP A 101 13.44 -9.27 -8.70
CA ASP A 101 14.87 -9.40 -8.33
C ASP A 101 15.25 -8.53 -7.11
N ASP A 102 16.54 -8.56 -6.74
CA ASP A 102 17.08 -7.77 -5.62
C ASP A 102 17.00 -6.24 -5.85
N ASP A 103 16.84 -5.80 -7.10
CA ASP A 103 16.66 -4.40 -7.48
C ASP A 103 15.17 -3.99 -7.55
N GLY A 104 14.25 -4.93 -7.29
CA GLY A 104 12.81 -4.71 -7.32
C GLY A 104 12.17 -4.82 -8.72
N ARG A 105 12.91 -5.22 -9.75
CA ARG A 105 12.40 -5.36 -11.12
C ARG A 105 11.66 -6.67 -11.29
N ILE A 106 10.57 -6.64 -12.06
CA ILE A 106 9.83 -7.84 -12.45
C ILE A 106 10.69 -8.68 -13.40
N ILE A 107 10.88 -9.97 -13.06
CA ILE A 107 11.73 -10.90 -13.83
C ILE A 107 10.95 -12.03 -14.51
N GLU A 108 9.67 -12.17 -14.21
CA GLU A 108 8.78 -13.15 -14.84
C GLU A 108 7.40 -12.53 -15.13
N PRO A 109 6.72 -12.90 -16.22
CA PRO A 109 5.36 -12.44 -16.51
C PRO A 109 4.35 -12.90 -15.45
N ASN A 110 3.35 -12.08 -15.18
CA ASN A 110 2.20 -12.44 -14.37
C ASN A 110 0.92 -11.80 -14.91
N GLU A 111 -0.03 -12.63 -15.34
CA GLU A 111 -1.32 -12.23 -15.89
C GLU A 111 -2.31 -11.68 -14.85
N GLN A 112 -2.03 -11.89 -13.56
CA GLN A 112 -2.97 -11.64 -12.46
C GLN A 112 -2.34 -10.83 -11.32
N THR A 113 -1.30 -10.03 -11.60
CA THR A 113 -0.71 -9.15 -10.58
C THR A 113 -1.79 -8.23 -10.01
N ASP A 114 -1.94 -8.23 -8.68
CA ASP A 114 -2.84 -7.34 -7.96
C ASP A 114 -2.46 -5.89 -8.25
N ALA A 115 -3.44 -5.06 -8.59
CA ALA A 115 -3.19 -3.67 -8.94
C ALA A 115 -2.56 -2.85 -7.79
N PHE A 116 -2.73 -3.28 -6.54
CA PHE A 116 -2.08 -2.71 -5.35
C PHE A 116 -0.62 -3.20 -5.14
N ALA A 117 -0.16 -4.19 -5.91
CA ALA A 117 1.22 -4.69 -5.88
C ALA A 117 2.12 -4.03 -6.95
N LEU A 118 1.52 -3.18 -7.80
CA LEU A 118 2.24 -2.39 -8.80
C LEU A 118 3.14 -1.34 -8.13
N GLN A 119 4.30 -1.12 -8.73
CA GLN A 119 5.34 -0.21 -8.26
C GLN A 119 5.84 0.65 -9.44
N VAL A 120 6.43 1.80 -9.13
CA VAL A 120 7.13 2.61 -10.13
C VAL A 120 8.25 1.79 -10.76
N GLY A 121 8.32 1.78 -12.10
CA GLY A 121 9.22 0.96 -12.91
C GLY A 121 8.64 -0.36 -13.38
N ASP A 122 7.40 -0.71 -12.98
CA ASP A 122 6.74 -1.92 -13.49
C ASP A 122 6.22 -1.71 -14.91
N CYS A 123 6.49 -2.69 -15.77
CA CYS A 123 5.97 -2.76 -17.12
C CYS A 123 4.71 -3.63 -17.17
N VAL A 124 3.69 -3.15 -17.88
CA VAL A 124 2.33 -3.69 -17.89
C VAL A 124 1.83 -3.92 -19.30
N ASP A 125 1.02 -4.97 -19.48
CA ASP A 125 0.31 -5.30 -20.75
C ASP A 125 -1.16 -4.85 -20.70
N ASP A 126 -1.44 -3.73 -20.01
CA ASP A 126 -2.76 -3.07 -20.02
C ASP A 126 -2.66 -1.58 -19.65
N ALA A 127 -1.92 -0.82 -20.46
CA ALA A 127 -1.66 0.59 -20.16
C ALA A 127 -2.86 1.53 -20.36
N THR A 128 -3.95 1.07 -20.99
CA THR A 128 -5.15 1.89 -21.25
C THR A 128 -6.43 1.29 -20.69
N ALA A 129 -6.30 0.47 -19.65
CA ALA A 129 -7.42 -0.11 -18.90
C ALA A 129 -8.50 0.95 -18.64
N THR A 130 -9.76 0.59 -18.86
CA THR A 130 -10.90 1.47 -18.59
C THR A 130 -11.87 0.82 -17.64
N GLY A 131 -12.52 1.65 -16.84
CA GLY A 131 -13.38 1.14 -15.80
C GLY A 131 -12.55 0.43 -14.75
N GLU A 132 -13.14 -0.58 -14.14
CA GLU A 132 -12.69 -1.07 -12.85
C GLU A 132 -11.72 -2.26 -12.96
N VAL A 133 -10.55 -2.15 -12.33
CA VAL A 133 -9.36 -3.01 -12.46
C VAL A 133 -8.99 -3.59 -11.10
N GLN A 134 -8.83 -4.91 -11.03
CA GLN A 134 -8.39 -5.62 -9.82
C GLN A 134 -6.98 -6.18 -9.99
N THR A 135 -6.69 -6.63 -11.20
CA THR A 135 -5.41 -7.19 -11.59
C THR A 135 -4.94 -6.54 -12.88
N VAL A 136 -3.64 -6.41 -13.05
CA VAL A 136 -2.99 -5.85 -14.22
C VAL A 136 -1.91 -6.84 -14.66
N PRO A 137 -1.92 -7.32 -15.92
CA PRO A 137 -0.84 -8.13 -16.42
C PRO A 137 0.50 -7.36 -16.37
N THR A 138 1.52 -7.95 -15.75
CA THR A 138 2.86 -7.38 -15.63
C THR A 138 3.89 -8.25 -16.32
N VAL A 139 4.91 -7.64 -16.92
CA VAL A 139 5.99 -8.35 -17.62
C VAL A 139 7.35 -7.71 -17.33
N PRO A 140 8.46 -8.43 -17.54
CA PRO A 140 9.79 -7.83 -17.57
C PRO A 140 9.90 -6.75 -18.64
N CYS A 141 10.44 -5.60 -18.27
CA CYS A 141 10.57 -4.46 -19.19
C CYS A 141 11.52 -4.71 -20.37
N ASP A 142 12.38 -5.73 -20.31
CA ASP A 142 13.24 -6.12 -21.45
C ASP A 142 12.48 -6.87 -22.56
N GLY A 143 11.22 -7.23 -22.31
CA GLY A 143 10.27 -7.71 -23.30
C GLY A 143 9.33 -6.61 -23.84
N PRO A 144 8.57 -6.91 -24.90
CA PRO A 144 7.50 -6.05 -25.38
C PRO A 144 6.43 -5.84 -24.30
N HIS A 145 5.97 -4.60 -24.11
CA HIS A 145 4.89 -4.27 -23.20
C HIS A 145 4.11 -3.03 -23.62
N ASP A 146 2.89 -2.88 -23.09
CA ASP A 146 2.00 -1.78 -23.47
C ASP A 146 2.28 -0.48 -22.71
N GLY A 147 2.85 -0.54 -21.51
CA GLY A 147 3.24 0.68 -20.78
C GLY A 147 4.02 0.44 -19.49
N GLU A 148 4.39 1.53 -18.83
CA GLU A 148 5.23 1.53 -17.63
C GLU A 148 4.64 2.45 -16.56
N ILE A 149 4.66 2.01 -15.30
CA ILE A 149 4.31 2.85 -14.16
C ILE A 149 5.46 3.84 -13.91
N TYR A 150 5.28 5.10 -14.24
CA TYR A 150 6.36 6.10 -14.12
C TYR A 150 6.30 6.93 -12.83
N SER A 151 5.13 6.99 -12.18
CA SER A 151 4.97 7.75 -10.94
C SER A 151 3.84 7.21 -10.06
N ALA A 152 3.96 7.42 -8.75
CA ALA A 152 2.98 7.04 -7.74
C ALA A 152 2.77 8.17 -6.74
N HIS A 153 1.52 8.45 -6.38
CA HIS A 153 1.15 9.56 -5.49
C HIS A 153 0.07 9.18 -4.48
N LEU A 154 0.29 9.50 -3.21
CA LEU A 154 -0.71 9.32 -2.15
C LEU A 154 -1.55 10.58 -1.95
N LEU A 155 -2.87 10.42 -2.02
CA LEU A 155 -3.85 11.48 -1.77
C LEU A 155 -4.11 11.67 -0.27
N GLY A 156 -3.88 12.89 0.23
CA GLY A 156 -3.93 13.18 1.68
C GLY A 156 -5.33 13.33 2.30
N GLN A 157 -6.42 13.13 1.54
CA GLN A 157 -7.77 13.29 2.09
C GLN A 157 -8.22 12.05 2.88
N SER A 158 -8.91 12.28 3.99
CA SER A 158 -9.47 11.19 4.80
C SER A 158 -10.76 10.63 4.18
N ALA A 159 -11.73 11.51 3.90
CA ALA A 159 -13.00 11.17 3.25
C ALA A 159 -12.88 11.16 1.72
N TYR A 160 -13.65 10.29 1.06
CA TYR A 160 -13.66 10.20 -0.41
C TYR A 160 -14.20 11.50 -0.99
N PRO A 161 -13.43 12.23 -1.81
CA PRO A 161 -13.81 13.56 -2.28
C PRO A 161 -14.72 13.53 -3.52
N GLY A 162 -15.17 12.35 -3.94
CA GLY A 162 -15.86 12.13 -5.21
C GLY A 162 -14.91 11.83 -6.36
N GLU A 163 -15.39 11.06 -7.33
CA GLU A 163 -14.61 10.53 -8.46
C GLU A 163 -13.97 11.66 -9.29
N GLU A 164 -14.75 12.68 -9.66
CA GLU A 164 -14.24 13.82 -10.45
C GLU A 164 -13.07 14.54 -9.74
N THR A 165 -13.12 14.67 -8.41
CA THR A 165 -12.04 15.30 -7.64
C THR A 165 -10.79 14.43 -7.61
N VAL A 166 -10.93 13.10 -7.56
CA VAL A 166 -9.79 12.17 -7.61
C VAL A 166 -9.14 12.21 -8.98
N ILE A 167 -9.94 12.16 -10.06
CA ILE A 167 -9.47 12.25 -11.44
C ILE A 167 -8.72 13.56 -11.68
N GLY A 168 -9.30 14.70 -11.30
CA GLY A 168 -8.63 15.99 -11.47
C GLY A 168 -7.31 16.11 -10.71
N LYS A 169 -7.16 15.41 -9.58
CA LYS A 169 -5.87 15.31 -8.88
C LYS A 169 -4.89 14.41 -9.59
N ALA A 170 -5.33 13.27 -10.10
CA ALA A 170 -4.47 12.39 -10.88
C ALA A 170 -3.87 13.13 -12.08
N GLU A 171 -4.67 13.89 -12.82
CA GLU A 171 -4.17 14.71 -13.94
C GLU A 171 -3.15 15.76 -13.50
N VAL A 172 -3.42 16.48 -12.41
CA VAL A 172 -2.50 17.51 -11.87
C VAL A 172 -1.18 16.91 -11.36
N LEU A 173 -1.19 15.65 -10.93
CA LEU A 173 0.00 14.96 -10.41
C LEU A 173 0.80 14.27 -11.52
N CYS A 174 0.11 13.55 -12.41
CA CYS A 174 0.74 12.77 -13.47
C CYS A 174 1.34 13.65 -14.58
N LEU A 175 0.66 14.72 -14.99
CA LEU A 175 1.14 15.58 -16.08
C LEU A 175 2.55 16.17 -15.85
N PRO A 176 2.88 16.78 -14.69
CA PRO A 176 4.25 17.26 -14.46
C PRO A 176 5.25 16.11 -14.27
N ALA A 177 4.85 15.00 -13.64
CA ALA A 177 5.72 13.84 -13.47
C ALA A 177 6.09 13.18 -14.80
N PHE A 178 5.25 13.30 -15.82
CA PHE A 178 5.52 12.81 -17.17
C PHE A 178 6.76 13.48 -17.76
N GLU A 179 6.83 14.82 -17.70
CA GLU A 179 7.97 15.57 -18.25
C GLU A 179 9.26 15.25 -17.47
N GLU A 180 9.17 15.08 -16.16
CA GLU A 180 10.31 14.66 -15.33
C GLU A 180 10.83 13.26 -15.70
N PHE A 181 9.93 12.35 -16.08
CA PHE A 181 10.26 10.97 -16.42
C PHE A 181 10.80 10.82 -17.85
N VAL A 182 10.14 11.43 -18.83
CA VAL A 182 10.51 11.34 -20.26
C VAL A 182 11.67 12.27 -20.59
N GLY A 183 11.73 13.44 -19.94
CA GLY A 183 12.66 14.52 -20.28
C GLY A 183 12.14 15.48 -21.37
N GLU A 184 10.87 15.34 -21.77
CA GLU A 184 10.21 16.17 -22.78
C GLU A 184 8.77 16.52 -22.34
N PRO A 185 8.26 17.74 -22.64
CA PRO A 185 6.87 18.09 -22.35
C PRO A 185 5.85 17.15 -23.02
N TYR A 186 4.78 16.82 -22.29
CA TYR A 186 3.71 15.94 -22.77
C TYR A 186 3.12 16.31 -24.15
N LEU A 187 3.03 17.60 -24.47
CA LEU A 187 2.46 18.05 -25.75
C LEU A 187 3.44 17.91 -26.94
N GLU A 188 4.72 17.72 -26.66
CA GLU A 188 5.79 17.56 -27.65
C GLU A 188 6.16 16.07 -27.82
N SER A 189 5.97 15.27 -26.78
CA SER A 189 6.20 13.83 -26.78
C SER A 189 5.22 13.03 -27.67
N ARG A 190 5.74 11.95 -28.27
CA ARG A 190 4.91 10.92 -28.94
C ARG A 190 4.14 10.02 -27.97
N PHE A 191 4.67 9.80 -26.78
CA PHE A 191 4.03 9.01 -25.73
C PHE A 191 2.82 9.73 -25.14
N ASP A 192 1.91 8.94 -24.60
CA ASP A 192 0.72 9.39 -23.90
C ASP A 192 0.72 8.81 -22.48
N PHE A 193 -0.21 9.25 -21.62
CA PHE A 193 -0.34 8.69 -20.28
C PHE A 193 -1.78 8.41 -19.88
N SER A 194 -1.93 7.41 -19.02
CA SER A 194 -3.15 7.09 -18.29
C SER A 194 -2.84 7.07 -16.79
N TYR A 195 -3.84 6.75 -15.98
CA TYR A 195 -3.65 6.60 -14.55
C TYR A 195 -4.66 5.62 -13.94
N TYR A 196 -4.18 4.86 -12.96
CA TYR A 196 -5.04 4.16 -12.00
C TYR A 196 -5.30 5.06 -10.81
N TYR A 197 -6.53 5.04 -10.31
CA TYR A 197 -6.94 5.85 -9.18
C TYR A 197 -7.94 5.11 -8.27
N PRO A 198 -8.05 5.51 -6.98
CA PRO A 198 -8.89 4.82 -6.02
C PRO A 198 -10.37 5.04 -6.34
N THR A 199 -11.16 3.97 -6.22
CA THR A 199 -12.63 4.04 -6.22
C THR A 199 -13.14 4.40 -4.83
N GLU A 200 -14.43 4.73 -4.70
CA GLU A 200 -15.04 4.90 -3.36
C GLU A 200 -14.89 3.63 -2.50
N GLU A 201 -14.99 2.46 -3.13
CA GLU A 201 -14.85 1.17 -2.45
C GLU A 201 -13.41 0.93 -1.98
N SER A 202 -12.39 1.12 -2.83
CA SER A 202 -11.00 0.97 -2.41
C SER A 202 -10.61 2.05 -1.39
N TRP A 203 -11.19 3.24 -1.51
CA TRP A 203 -11.00 4.32 -0.54
C TRP A 203 -11.53 3.99 0.85
N ALA A 204 -12.72 3.40 0.96
CA ALA A 204 -13.25 2.90 2.24
C ALA A 204 -12.34 1.85 2.89
N ASN A 205 -11.49 1.24 2.07
CA ASN A 205 -10.58 0.16 2.38
C ASN A 205 -9.13 0.64 2.62
N GLY A 206 -8.88 1.95 2.56
CA GLY A 206 -7.60 2.59 2.86
C GLY A 206 -6.77 2.99 1.64
N ASP A 207 -7.20 2.67 0.43
CA ASP A 207 -6.51 3.05 -0.80
C ASP A 207 -6.61 4.56 -1.06
N ARG A 208 -5.46 5.18 -1.28
CA ARG A 208 -5.31 6.60 -1.59
C ARG A 208 -4.33 6.83 -2.73
N GLU A 209 -3.95 5.79 -3.45
CA GLU A 209 -2.82 5.84 -4.37
C GLU A 209 -3.27 6.09 -5.81
N VAL A 210 -2.62 7.05 -6.45
CA VAL A 210 -2.69 7.26 -7.90
C VAL A 210 -1.41 6.71 -8.50
N LEU A 211 -1.53 5.84 -9.50
CA LEU A 211 -0.42 5.34 -10.30
C LEU A 211 -0.53 5.93 -11.70
N CYS A 212 0.53 6.57 -12.17
CA CYS A 212 0.59 7.16 -13.51
C CYS A 212 1.29 6.18 -14.46
N VAL A 213 0.67 5.91 -15.61
CA VAL A 213 1.16 4.94 -16.60
C VAL A 213 1.49 5.66 -17.89
N ILE A 214 2.68 5.46 -18.43
CA ILE A 214 3.10 5.97 -19.73
C ILE A 214 2.97 4.85 -20.77
N TYR A 215 2.57 5.19 -21.99
CA TYR A 215 2.46 4.25 -23.09
C TYR A 215 2.70 4.92 -24.44
N ASP A 216 2.98 4.10 -25.45
CA ASP A 216 3.07 4.54 -26.84
C ASP A 216 1.74 4.26 -27.57
N PRO A 217 1.04 5.29 -28.08
CA PRO A 217 -0.19 5.09 -28.84
C PRO A 217 0.03 4.35 -30.18
N GLU A 218 1.28 4.22 -30.65
CA GLU A 218 1.62 3.50 -31.89
C GLU A 218 1.79 1.98 -31.68
N GLY A 219 1.95 1.51 -30.44
CA GLY A 219 2.00 0.08 -30.10
C GLY A 219 2.94 -0.26 -28.95
N PRO A 220 3.20 -1.56 -28.71
CA PRO A 220 4.07 -2.01 -27.62
C PRO A 220 5.51 -1.51 -27.76
N VAL A 221 6.13 -1.23 -26.62
CA VAL A 221 7.52 -0.75 -26.50
C VAL A 221 8.41 -1.82 -25.85
N THR A 222 9.72 -1.59 -25.83
CA THR A 222 10.68 -2.49 -25.18
C THR A 222 11.73 -1.65 -24.46
N GLY A 223 12.09 -2.06 -23.25
CA GLY A 223 12.86 -1.26 -22.31
C GLY A 223 12.00 -0.23 -21.57
N SER A 224 12.58 0.36 -20.52
CA SER A 224 11.95 1.49 -19.84
C SER A 224 11.85 2.70 -20.78
N LEU A 225 10.76 3.46 -20.64
CA LEU A 225 10.51 4.72 -21.34
C LEU A 225 11.15 5.93 -20.64
N ALA A 226 11.87 5.71 -19.54
CA ALA A 226 12.57 6.77 -18.81
C ALA A 226 13.65 7.44 -19.68
N GLY A 227 13.60 8.75 -19.81
CA GLY A 227 14.58 9.54 -20.56
C GLY A 227 14.61 9.26 -22.07
N VAL A 228 13.59 8.59 -22.61
CA VAL A 228 13.46 8.34 -24.05
C VAL A 228 12.87 9.58 -24.69
N THR A 229 13.72 10.42 -25.27
CA THR A 229 13.32 11.57 -26.10
C THR A 229 13.47 11.21 -27.58
N ASP A 230 12.57 11.71 -28.43
CA ASP A 230 12.68 11.57 -29.89
C ASP A 230 13.83 12.40 -30.50
#